data_AF-A0ABD6BDN5-F1
#
_entry.id   AF-A0ABD6BDN5-F1
#
_cell.length_a   1.000
_cell.length_b   1.000
_cell.length_c   1.000
_cell.angle_alpha   90.00
_cell.angle_beta   90.00
_cell.angle_gamma   90.00
#
_symmetry.space_group_name_H-M   'P 1'
#
loop_
_entity.id
_entity.type
_entity.pdbx_description
1 polymer ?
#
loop_
_entity_poly.entity_id
_entity_poly.type
_entity_poly.pdbx_seq_one_letter_code
_entity_poly.pdbx_strand_id
1 'polypeptide(L)' 'MEVRRTAPVKLVVPDKRRNDLHETARQFLHCANRAAEFCWSDNSYTECVTANTTARDALYDDLREETNLTA' A
#
# COMPACT_ATOMS: atom_id res chain seq x y z
N MET A 1 -14.57 13.83 -20.76
CA MET A 1 -13.40 14.43 -20.09
C MET A 1 -13.08 13.55 -18.90
N GLU A 2 -11.92 12.90 -18.92
CA GLU A 2 -11.54 11.96 -17.85
C GLU A 2 -10.97 12.75 -16.67
N VAL A 3 -11.58 12.64 -15.49
CA VAL A 3 -11.18 13.40 -14.29
C VAL A 3 -10.01 12.68 -13.63
N ARG A 4 -8.78 13.17 -13.84
CA ARG A 4 -7.64 12.75 -13.02
C ARG A 4 -7.74 13.41 -11.65
N ARG A 5 -7.95 12.60 -10.61
CA ARG A 5 -7.99 13.04 -9.19
C ARG A 5 -6.60 13.05 -8.54
N THR A 6 -5.54 12.81 -9.30
CA THR A 6 -4.15 12.78 -8.82
C THR A 6 -3.36 13.95 -9.40
N ALA A 7 -2.63 14.66 -8.53
CA ALA A 7 -1.76 15.76 -8.91
C ALA A 7 -0.30 15.26 -9.06
N PRO A 8 0.40 15.56 -10.18
CA PRO A 8 1.80 15.22 -10.31
C PRO A 8 2.66 16.15 -9.44
N VAL A 9 3.44 15.57 -8.52
CA VAL A 9 4.40 16.30 -7.69
C VAL A 9 5.81 15.96 -8.15
N LYS A 10 6.59 16.97 -8.53
CA LYS A 10 8.01 16.78 -8.87
C LYS A 10 8.83 16.64 -7.58
N LEU A 11 9.48 15.50 -7.43
CA LEU A 11 10.41 15.25 -6.32
C LEU A 11 11.84 15.43 -6.80
N VAL A 12 12.63 16.24 -6.09
CA VAL A 12 14.08 16.33 -6.31
C VAL A 12 14.74 15.27 -5.43
N VAL A 13 15.22 14.21 -6.07
CA VAL A 13 15.80 13.03 -5.39
C VAL A 13 17.28 12.96 -5.74
N PRO A 14 18.19 12.96 -4.75
CA PRO A 14 19.60 12.74 -5.01
C PRO A 14 19.83 11.41 -5.73
N ASP A 15 20.74 11.36 -6.71
CA ASP A 15 20.94 10.15 -7.54
C ASP A 15 21.22 8.90 -6.71
N LYS A 16 21.95 9.05 -5.60
CA LYS A 16 22.25 7.96 -4.67
C LYS A 16 21.02 7.33 -4.00
N ARG A 17 19.91 8.05 -3.89
CA ARG A 17 18.67 7.63 -3.20
C ARG A 17 17.53 7.26 -4.14
N ARG A 18 17.72 7.34 -5.46
CA ARG A 18 16.68 6.98 -6.43
C ARG A 18 16.26 5.51 -6.29
N ASN A 19 17.23 4.62 -6.09
CA ASN A 19 16.97 3.19 -5.92
C ASN A 19 16.16 2.94 -4.65
N ASP A 20 16.58 3.52 -3.51
CA ASP A 20 15.83 3.45 -2.25
C ASP A 20 14.38 3.90 -2.44
N LEU A 21 14.16 5.03 -3.11
CA LEU A 21 12.80 5.54 -3.37
C LEU A 21 11.98 4.54 -4.19
N HIS A 22 12.55 3.98 -5.26
CA HIS A 22 11.85 3.02 -6.11
C HIS A 22 11.60 1.69 -5.39
N GLU A 23 12.49 1.26 -4.51
CA GLU A 23 12.31 0.09 -3.66
C GLU A 23 11.18 0.30 -2.66
N THR A 24 11.26 1.38 -1.87
CA THR A 24 10.23 1.75 -0.91
C THR A 24 8.86 1.92 -1.60
N ALA A 25 8.80 2.57 -2.76
CA ALA A 25 7.55 2.71 -3.51
C ALA A 25 6.95 1.35 -3.92
N ARG A 26 7.79 0.37 -4.31
CA ARG A 26 7.34 -0.99 -4.64
C ARG A 26 6.84 -1.74 -3.41
N GLN A 27 7.54 -1.62 -2.28
CA GLN A 27 7.13 -2.25 -1.01
C GLN A 27 5.79 -1.69 -0.52
N PHE A 28 5.61 -0.35 -0.52
CA PHE A 28 4.33 0.27 -0.16
C PHE A 28 3.21 -0.13 -1.12
N LEU A 29 3.48 -0.21 -2.42
CA LEU A 29 2.49 -0.68 -3.40
C LEU A 29 2.09 -2.14 -3.12
N HIS A 30 3.06 -3.00 -2.80
CA HIS A 30 2.80 -4.39 -2.44
C HIS A 30 1.88 -4.48 -1.20
N CYS A 31 2.21 -3.77 -0.11
CA CYS A 31 1.39 -3.75 1.10
C CYS A 31 -0.02 -3.22 0.84
N ALA A 32 -0.15 -2.16 0.02
CA ALA A 32 -1.45 -1.59 -0.33
C ALA A 32 -2.32 -2.57 -1.13
N ASN A 33 -1.73 -3.29 -2.08
CA ASN A 33 -2.44 -4.32 -2.85
C ASN A 33 -2.84 -5.49 -1.95
N ARG A 34 -1.96 -5.96 -1.05
CA ARG A 34 -2.28 -7.04 -0.13
C ARG A 34 -3.42 -6.69 0.82
N ALA A 35 -3.43 -5.45 1.31
CA ALA A 35 -4.53 -4.94 2.12
C ALA A 35 -5.84 -4.85 1.31
N ALA A 36 -5.78 -4.42 0.04
CA ALA A 36 -6.96 -4.38 -0.82
C ALA A 36 -7.53 -5.78 -1.09
N GLU A 37 -6.66 -6.76 -1.38
CA GLU A 37 -7.05 -8.17 -1.57
C GLU A 37 -7.70 -8.77 -0.32
N PHE A 38 -7.17 -8.45 0.86
CA PHE A 38 -7.74 -8.94 2.12
C PHE A 38 -9.08 -8.27 2.45
N CYS A 39 -9.19 -6.96 2.23
CA CYS A 39 -10.35 -6.20 2.63
C CYS A 39 -11.53 -6.34 1.67
N TRP A 40 -11.30 -6.70 0.42
CA TRP A 40 -12.35 -6.73 -0.60
C TRP A 40 -12.87 -8.14 -0.85
N SER A 41 -14.19 -8.30 -0.84
CA SER A 41 -14.88 -9.52 -1.33
C SER A 41 -15.48 -9.24 -2.70
N ASP A 42 -15.24 -10.15 -3.66
CA ASP A 42 -15.89 -10.12 -4.97
C ASP A 42 -17.38 -10.52 -4.90
N ASN A 43 -17.83 -11.08 -3.77
CA ASN A 43 -19.13 -11.72 -3.65
C ASN A 43 -20.18 -10.78 -3.02
N SER A 44 -19.81 -10.01 -1.99
CA SER A 44 -20.71 -9.03 -1.37
C SER A 44 -19.96 -7.95 -0.57
N TYR A 45 -20.49 -6.72 -0.60
CA TYR A 45 -19.96 -5.61 0.22
C TYR A 45 -20.04 -5.89 1.73
N THR A 46 -20.98 -6.74 2.17
CA THR A 46 -21.16 -7.09 3.58
C THR A 46 -20.06 -8.02 4.09
N GLU A 47 -19.33 -8.67 3.19
CA GLU A 47 -18.20 -9.54 3.50
C GLU A 47 -16.86 -8.78 3.47
N CYS A 48 -16.84 -7.53 2.99
CA CYS A 48 -15.64 -6.71 2.99
C CYS A 48 -15.22 -6.35 4.42
N VAL A 49 -13.92 -6.39 4.68
CA VAL A 49 -13.35 -5.91 5.95
C VAL A 49 -13.21 -4.39 5.86
N THR A 50 -14.10 -3.68 6.55
CA THR A 50 -14.09 -2.20 6.56
C THR A 50 -13.38 -1.60 7.79
N ALA A 51 -13.16 -2.40 8.84
CA ALA A 51 -12.50 -1.96 10.06
C ALA A 51 -10.97 -1.99 9.88
N ASN A 52 -10.33 -0.83 10.04
CA ASN A 52 -8.87 -0.71 9.92
C ASN A 52 -8.12 -1.59 10.93
N THR A 53 -8.61 -1.68 12.18
CA THR A 53 -7.98 -2.51 13.21
C THR A 53 -7.95 -3.98 12.80
N THR A 54 -9.06 -4.51 12.28
CA THR A 54 -9.14 -5.90 11.82
C THR A 54 -8.15 -6.19 10.69
N ALA A 55 -8.07 -5.31 9.68
CA ALA A 55 -7.12 -5.47 8.59
C ALA A 55 -5.67 -5.36 9.06
N ARG A 56 -5.38 -4.42 9.96
CA ARG A 56 -4.03 -4.21 10.50
C ARG A 56 -3.58 -5.39 11.36
N ASP A 57 -4.41 -5.84 12.28
CA ASP A 57 -4.07 -6.93 13.19
C ASP A 57 -3.86 -8.26 12.43
N ALA A 58 -4.51 -8.41 11.27
CA ALA A 58 -4.34 -9.59 10.41
C ALA A 58 -3.11 -9.53 9.49
N LEU A 59 -2.62 -8.35 9.10
CA LEU A 59 -1.63 -8.20 8.02
C LEU A 59 -0.31 -7.54 8.45
N TYR A 60 -0.31 -6.75 9.52
CA TYR A 60 0.81 -5.84 9.80
C TYR A 60 2.10 -6.57 10.13
N ASP A 61 2.05 -7.60 10.98
CA ASP A 61 3.26 -8.31 11.38
C ASP A 61 3.90 -9.06 10.22
N ASP A 62 3.10 -9.77 9.41
CA ASP A 62 3.58 -10.48 8.22
C ASP A 62 4.20 -9.53 7.18
N LEU A 63 3.50 -8.44 6.85
CA LEU A 63 3.99 -7.46 5.88
C LEU A 63 5.24 -6.72 6.37
N ARG A 64 5.34 -6.49 7.68
CA ARG A 64 6.51 -5.87 8.29
C ARG A 64 7.72 -6.80 8.23
N GLU A 65 7.54 -8.09 8.48
CA GLU A 65 8.61 -9.08 8.38
C GLU A 65 9.10 -9.22 6.93
N GLU A 66 8.19 -9.26 5.95
CA GLU A 66 8.53 -9.40 4.53
C GLU A 66 9.26 -8.18 3.96
N THR A 67 8.78 -6.98 4.29
CA THR A 67 9.26 -5.73 3.65
C THR A 67 10.31 -5.00 4.47
N ASN A 68 10.45 -5.35 5.75
CA ASN A 68 11.27 -4.63 6.73
C ASN A 68 10.95 -3.11 6.79
N LEU A 69 9.75 -2.73 6.35
CA LEU A 69 9.27 -1.36 6.42
C LEU A 69 8.97 -1.00 7.88
N THR A 70 9.53 0.11 8.35
CA THR A 70 9.12 0.72 9.60
C THR A 70 8.00 1.72 9.31
N ALA A 71 6.75 1.36 9.61
CA ALA A 71 5.59 2.24 9.54
C ALA A 71 5.18 2.76 10.93
#